data_AF-A0A1X6ZHQ1-F1
#
_entry.id   AF-A0A1X6ZHQ1-F1
#
_cell.length_a   1.000
_cell.length_b   1.000
_cell.length_c   1.000
_cell.angle_alpha   90.00
_cell.angle_beta   90.00
_cell.angle_gamma   90.00
#
_symmetry.space_group_name_H-M   'P 1'
#
loop_
_entity.id
_entity.type
_entity.pdbx_description
1 polymer ?
#
loop_
_entity_poly.entity_id
_entity_poly.type
_entity_poly.pdbx_seq_one_letter_code
_entity_poly.pdbx_strand_id
1 'polypeptide(L)'
;MSNLTVAPHERGVLRLFSLDMRTEEAKFLREPGAADQILGVSGLDPAQIDVFPVSDLEELGLFGYLNDGCGVSADQLNRTMLEAIEGWVMVLRSAAFDGQGADLKPDPRVHLVGLYTEETTNWTGGKIETESAKPFSAPQTLPEGPKPRRIGSAVLALVILLVVGGVLWLIL
;
A
#
# COMPACT_ATOMS: atom_id res chain seq x y z
N MET A 1 20.94 -24.58 13.89
CA MET A 1 19.81 -24.20 13.01
C MET A 1 19.18 -22.97 13.62
N SER A 2 19.46 -21.79 13.06
CA SER A 2 18.85 -20.55 13.53
C SER A 2 17.40 -20.57 13.07
N ASN A 3 16.45 -20.72 14.00
CA ASN A 3 15.03 -20.63 13.69
C ASN A 3 14.74 -19.20 13.24
N LEU A 4 14.15 -19.04 12.05
CA LEU A 4 13.81 -17.73 11.52
C LEU A 4 12.29 -17.59 11.48
N THR A 5 11.76 -16.90 12.48
CA THR A 5 10.31 -16.75 12.65
C THR A 5 9.84 -15.38 12.18
N VAL A 6 8.67 -15.36 11.55
CA VAL A 6 7.92 -14.18 11.14
C VAL A 6 6.73 -14.03 12.09
N ALA A 7 6.62 -12.87 12.74
CA ALA A 7 5.52 -12.63 13.65
C ALA A 7 4.20 -12.41 12.87
N PRO A 8 3.05 -12.84 13.40
CA PRO A 8 1.76 -12.45 12.84
C PRO A 8 1.63 -10.92 12.75
N HIS A 9 1.07 -10.44 11.64
CA HIS A 9 0.87 -9.01 11.34
C HIS A 9 2.13 -8.15 11.31
N GLU A 10 3.30 -8.76 11.09
CA GLU A 10 4.56 -8.04 10.88
C GLU A 10 4.47 -7.13 9.63
N ARG A 11 4.87 -5.86 9.78
CA ARG A 11 4.83 -4.87 8.70
C ARG A 11 6.14 -4.11 8.60
N GLY A 12 6.51 -3.78 7.37
CA GLY A 12 7.70 -2.97 7.07
C GLY A 12 9.01 -3.65 7.43
N VAL A 13 9.05 -4.99 7.54
CA VAL A 13 10.31 -5.71 7.80
C VAL A 13 10.82 -6.31 6.49
N LEU A 14 12.09 -6.07 6.19
CA LEU A 14 12.81 -6.67 5.06
C LEU A 14 13.83 -7.66 5.58
N ARG A 15 13.91 -8.81 4.91
CA ARG A 15 14.93 -9.83 5.16
C ARG A 15 15.81 -9.92 3.92
N LEU A 16 17.09 -9.64 4.08
CA LEU A 16 18.09 -9.79 3.03
C LEU A 16 18.78 -11.14 3.19
N PHE A 17 18.75 -11.94 2.13
CA PHE A 17 19.45 -13.21 2.05
C PHE A 17 20.53 -13.15 0.96
N SER A 18 21.69 -13.77 1.23
CA SER A 18 22.64 -14.13 0.19
C SER A 18 22.37 -15.56 -0.28
N LEU A 19 22.56 -15.77 -1.58
CA LEU A 19 22.28 -17.03 -2.25
C LEU A 19 23.59 -17.68 -2.72
N ASP A 20 24.06 -18.69 -1.98
CA ASP A 20 25.24 -19.49 -2.33
C ASP A 20 24.85 -20.63 -3.28
N MET A 21 24.46 -20.26 -4.49
CA MET A 21 24.06 -21.19 -5.54
C MET A 21 24.43 -20.67 -6.93
N ARG A 22 24.38 -21.55 -7.93
CA ARG A 22 24.69 -21.16 -9.32
C ARG A 22 23.66 -20.17 -9.85
N THR A 23 24.09 -19.33 -10.79
CA THR A 23 23.26 -18.30 -11.42
C THR A 23 21.92 -18.81 -11.93
N GLU A 24 21.89 -19.97 -12.57
CA GLU A 24 20.64 -20.54 -13.10
C GLU A 24 19.68 -21.02 -12.00
N GLU A 25 20.22 -21.50 -10.87
CA GLU A 25 19.42 -21.87 -9.69
C GLU A 25 18.85 -20.62 -9.02
N ALA A 26 19.65 -19.56 -8.87
CA ALA A 26 19.19 -18.30 -8.30
C ALA A 26 18.14 -17.61 -9.19
N LYS A 27 18.32 -17.63 -10.52
CA LYS A 27 17.31 -17.13 -11.47
C LYS A 27 15.98 -17.86 -11.34
N PHE A 28 16.01 -19.19 -11.14
CA PHE A 28 14.81 -20.00 -10.99
C PHE A 28 13.97 -19.59 -9.77
N LEU A 29 14.58 -19.00 -8.73
CA LEU A 29 13.83 -18.50 -7.57
C LEU A 29 12.89 -17.33 -7.91
N ARG A 30 13.03 -16.70 -9.08
CA ARG A 30 12.07 -15.70 -9.59
C ARG A 30 10.76 -16.32 -10.04
N GLU A 31 10.74 -17.62 -10.33
CA GLU A 31 9.52 -18.31 -10.73
C GLU A 31 8.54 -18.42 -9.54
N PRO A 32 7.23 -18.25 -9.78
CA PRO A 32 6.23 -18.34 -8.73
C PRO A 32 6.32 -19.66 -7.93
N GLY A 33 6.41 -19.55 -6.61
CA GLY A 33 6.48 -20.70 -5.69
C GLY A 33 7.85 -21.37 -5.57
N ALA A 34 8.88 -20.92 -6.29
CA ALA A 34 10.25 -21.42 -6.10
C ALA A 34 10.87 -20.90 -4.80
N ALA A 35 10.65 -19.63 -4.46
CA ALA A 35 11.08 -19.03 -3.20
C ALA A 35 10.42 -19.69 -1.98
N ASP A 36 9.14 -20.05 -2.07
CA ASP A 36 8.40 -20.79 -1.03
C ASP A 36 9.12 -22.07 -0.64
N GLN A 37 9.49 -22.87 -1.64
CA GLN A 37 10.17 -24.15 -1.44
C GLN A 37 11.54 -23.98 -0.79
N ILE A 38 12.34 -23.00 -1.24
CA ILE A 38 13.68 -22.77 -0.69
C ILE A 38 13.64 -22.20 0.73
N LEU A 39 12.56 -21.49 1.08
CA LEU A 39 12.32 -20.94 2.41
C LEU A 39 11.53 -21.87 3.33
N GLY A 40 11.07 -23.02 2.82
CA GLY A 40 10.31 -24.01 3.60
C GLY A 40 8.92 -23.54 4.03
N VAL A 41 8.32 -22.60 3.29
CA VAL A 41 6.98 -22.02 3.53
C VAL A 41 6.10 -22.18 2.29
N SER A 42 4.89 -21.63 2.30
CA SER A 42 3.96 -21.71 1.19
C SER A 42 3.07 -20.48 1.11
N GLY A 43 2.72 -20.07 -0.10
CA GLY A 43 1.78 -18.99 -0.37
C GLY A 43 2.41 -17.60 -0.24
N LEU A 44 3.71 -17.46 -0.50
CA LEU A 44 4.32 -16.14 -0.52
C LEU A 44 3.86 -15.36 -1.75
N ASP A 45 3.59 -14.06 -1.58
CA ASP A 45 3.34 -13.17 -2.72
C ASP A 45 4.65 -12.89 -3.46
N PRO A 46 4.81 -13.35 -4.73
CA PRO A 46 6.03 -13.12 -5.50
C PRO A 46 6.29 -11.64 -5.78
N ALA A 47 5.27 -10.76 -5.74
CA ALA A 47 5.47 -9.32 -5.91
C ALA A 47 6.20 -8.66 -4.73
N GLN A 48 6.34 -9.37 -3.61
CA GLN A 48 7.02 -8.93 -2.40
C GLN A 48 8.38 -9.61 -2.20
N ILE A 49 8.88 -10.26 -3.26
CA ILE A 49 10.16 -10.99 -3.29
C ILE A 49 10.98 -10.49 -4.47
N ASP A 50 12.14 -9.91 -4.19
CA ASP A 50 13.09 -9.52 -5.22
C ASP A 50 14.29 -10.48 -5.20
N VAL A 51 14.59 -11.12 -6.34
CA VAL A 51 15.77 -11.98 -6.50
C VAL A 51 16.62 -11.46 -7.64
N PHE A 52 17.87 -11.07 -7.37
CA PHE A 52 18.74 -10.46 -8.37
C PHE A 52 20.22 -10.61 -8.03
N PRO A 53 21.12 -10.54 -9.03
CA PRO A 53 22.53 -10.44 -8.78
C PRO A 53 22.89 -9.01 -8.34
N VAL A 54 23.80 -8.87 -7.38
CA VAL A 54 24.28 -7.57 -6.88
C VAL A 54 24.87 -6.73 -8.01
N SER A 55 25.43 -7.37 -9.05
CA SER A 55 25.95 -6.68 -10.23
C SER A 55 24.91 -5.83 -10.97
N ASP A 56 23.62 -6.18 -10.89
CA ASP A 56 22.53 -5.41 -11.53
C ASP A 56 22.32 -4.04 -10.87
N LEU A 57 22.86 -3.83 -9.66
CA LEU A 57 22.77 -2.55 -8.95
C LEU A 57 23.88 -1.56 -9.33
N GLU A 58 24.92 -2.00 -10.05
CA GLU A 58 26.02 -1.15 -10.53
C GLU A 58 26.55 -0.18 -9.43
N GLU A 59 26.53 1.13 -9.68
CA GLU A 59 27.00 2.17 -8.76
C GLU A 59 26.08 2.39 -7.55
N LEU A 60 24.80 1.97 -7.61
CA LEU A 60 23.85 2.11 -6.51
C LEU A 60 24.22 1.19 -5.34
N GLY A 61 24.60 -0.05 -5.67
CA GLY A 61 24.90 -1.12 -4.72
C GLY A 61 23.75 -1.47 -3.77
N LEU A 62 23.97 -2.46 -2.91
CA LEU A 62 22.96 -2.91 -1.94
C LEU A 62 22.59 -1.84 -0.91
N PHE A 63 23.55 -0.98 -0.55
CA PHE A 63 23.29 0.13 0.36
C PHE A 63 22.24 1.07 -0.22
N GLY A 64 22.42 1.54 -1.47
CA GLY A 64 21.48 2.45 -2.12
C GLY A 64 20.14 1.78 -2.39
N TYR A 65 20.13 0.51 -2.80
CA TYR A 65 18.89 -0.23 -3.01
C TYR A 65 18.05 -0.33 -1.72
N LEU A 66 18.67 -0.62 -0.57
CA LEU A 66 17.95 -0.70 0.70
C LEU A 66 17.54 0.67 1.23
N ASN A 67 18.44 1.65 1.18
CA ASN A 67 18.19 2.99 1.72
C ASN A 67 17.20 3.77 0.86
N ASP A 68 17.50 3.91 -0.42
CA ASP A 68 16.75 4.78 -1.33
C ASP A 68 15.58 4.04 -1.97
N GLY A 69 15.75 2.75 -2.28
CA GLY A 69 14.73 1.93 -2.95
C GLY A 69 13.73 1.29 -2.00
N CYS A 70 14.17 0.88 -0.80
CA CYS A 70 13.32 0.22 0.18
C CYS A 70 12.95 1.11 1.38
N GLY A 71 13.51 2.32 1.49
CA GLY A 71 13.23 3.23 2.60
C GLY A 71 13.76 2.73 3.95
N VAL A 72 14.80 1.90 3.95
CA VAL A 72 15.47 1.49 5.20
C VAL A 72 16.37 2.62 5.67
N SER A 73 16.26 3.02 6.93
CA SER A 73 17.08 4.12 7.44
C SER A 73 18.57 3.74 7.51
N ALA A 74 19.44 4.68 7.14
CA ALA A 74 20.88 4.47 7.01
C ALA A 74 21.57 4.05 8.32
N ASP A 75 20.98 4.33 9.47
CA ASP A 75 21.47 3.92 10.79
C ASP A 75 21.40 2.40 11.01
N GLN A 76 20.47 1.72 10.32
CA GLN A 76 20.35 0.26 10.31
C GLN A 76 21.32 -0.41 9.33
N LEU A 77 21.95 0.37 8.43
CA LEU A 77 22.74 -0.15 7.32
C LEU A 77 24.25 -0.01 7.59
N ASN A 78 24.97 -1.13 7.50
CA ASN A 78 26.43 -1.12 7.52
C ASN A 78 26.97 -1.16 6.09
N ARG A 79 27.46 -0.01 5.60
CA ARG A 79 27.99 0.14 4.23
C ARG A 79 29.08 -0.87 3.91
N THR A 80 30.11 -0.97 4.75
CA THR A 80 31.26 -1.88 4.53
C THR A 80 30.82 -3.34 4.44
N MET A 81 29.85 -3.74 5.28
CA MET A 81 29.31 -5.11 5.26
C MET A 81 28.50 -5.38 3.99
N LEU A 82 27.66 -4.43 3.58
CA LEU A 82 26.82 -4.58 2.39
C LEU A 82 27.62 -4.55 1.09
N GLU A 83 28.69 -3.75 1.02
CA GLU A 83 29.61 -3.70 -0.13
C GLU A 83 30.43 -4.98 -0.30
N ALA A 84 30.63 -5.75 0.78
CA ALA A 84 31.33 -7.04 0.72
C ALA A 84 30.44 -8.20 0.22
N ILE A 85 29.15 -7.97 0.02
CA ILE A 85 28.22 -8.99 -0.48
C ILE A 85 28.26 -8.98 -2.00
N GLU A 86 28.61 -10.14 -2.56
CA GLU A 86 28.69 -10.37 -3.99
C GLU A 86 27.73 -11.49 -4.41
N GLY A 87 27.55 -11.67 -5.72
CA GLY A 87 26.75 -12.76 -6.27
C GLY A 87 25.25 -12.45 -6.24
N TRP A 88 24.44 -13.44 -5.88
CA TRP A 88 22.98 -13.34 -5.91
C TRP A 88 22.39 -13.10 -4.52
N VAL A 89 21.36 -12.27 -4.48
CA VAL A 89 20.62 -11.96 -3.26
C VAL A 89 19.13 -12.16 -3.46
N MET A 90 18.44 -12.36 -2.34
CA MET A 90 16.98 -12.34 -2.26
C MET A 90 16.56 -11.37 -1.16
N VAL A 91 15.64 -10.48 -1.49
CA VAL A 91 15.02 -9.54 -0.55
C VAL A 91 13.58 -9.95 -0.38
N LEU A 92 13.21 -10.29 0.86
CA LEU A 92 11.87 -10.74 1.23
C LEU A 92 11.21 -9.73 2.15
N ARG A 93 10.11 -9.13 1.70
CA ARG A 93 9.33 -8.18 2.51
C ARG A 93 8.30 -8.92 3.36
N SER A 94 7.99 -8.39 4.54
CA SER A 94 6.98 -8.98 5.44
C SER A 94 5.58 -9.01 4.82
N ALA A 95 5.31 -8.12 3.86
CA ALA A 95 4.07 -8.12 3.07
C ALA A 95 3.87 -9.42 2.26
N ALA A 96 4.94 -10.16 1.96
CA ALA A 96 4.86 -11.45 1.24
C ALA A 96 4.03 -12.49 2.00
N PHE A 97 3.90 -12.35 3.31
CA PHE A 97 3.19 -13.30 4.18
C PHE A 97 1.71 -12.94 4.38
N ASP A 98 1.20 -11.86 3.78
CA ASP A 98 -0.17 -11.37 3.97
C ASP A 98 -0.59 -11.27 5.45
N GLY A 99 0.35 -10.83 6.29
CA GLY A 99 0.16 -10.70 7.74
C GLY A 99 0.04 -12.02 8.51
N GLN A 100 0.30 -13.17 7.89
CA GLN A 100 0.39 -14.47 8.58
C GLN A 100 1.76 -14.63 9.24
N GLY A 101 1.79 -15.30 10.39
CA GLY A 101 3.04 -15.74 11.01
C GLY A 101 3.57 -17.00 10.33
N ALA A 102 4.89 -17.14 10.24
CA ALA A 102 5.53 -18.28 9.58
C ALA A 102 6.88 -18.62 10.20
N ASP A 103 7.24 -19.90 10.22
CA ASP A 103 8.59 -20.35 10.55
C ASP A 103 9.32 -20.71 9.26
N LEU A 104 10.28 -19.87 8.89
CA LEU A 104 11.13 -20.07 7.73
C LEU A 104 12.17 -21.16 8.04
N LYS A 105 12.35 -22.05 7.08
CA LYS A 105 13.38 -23.09 7.07
C LYS A 105 14.19 -22.97 5.79
N PRO A 106 15.07 -21.95 5.69
CA PRO A 106 15.87 -21.74 4.49
C PRO A 106 16.75 -22.96 4.20
N ASP A 107 16.90 -23.29 2.91
CA ASP A 107 17.93 -24.21 2.42
C ASP A 107 19.31 -23.77 2.94
N PRO A 108 20.24 -24.70 3.23
CA PRO A 108 21.58 -24.37 3.72
C PRO A 108 22.37 -23.39 2.85
N ARG A 109 22.00 -23.21 1.58
CA ARG A 109 22.60 -22.26 0.63
C ARG A 109 21.99 -20.86 0.69
N VAL A 110 20.93 -20.66 1.46
CA VAL A 110 20.25 -19.37 1.63
C VAL A 110 20.59 -18.83 3.01
N HIS A 111 21.46 -17.83 3.05
CA HIS A 111 21.98 -17.28 4.30
C HIS A 111 21.32 -15.94 4.60
N LEU A 112 20.73 -15.80 5.79
CA LEU A 112 20.25 -14.50 6.23
C LEU A 112 21.44 -13.58 6.50
N VAL A 113 21.48 -12.46 5.77
CA VAL A 113 22.46 -11.39 5.96
C VAL A 113 21.99 -10.42 7.04
N GLY A 114 20.72 -10.02 6.99
CA GLY A 114 20.20 -8.98 7.86
C GLY A 114 18.69 -8.87 7.86
N LEU A 115 18.18 -8.31 8.96
CA LEU A 115 16.79 -7.91 9.15
C LEU A 115 16.76 -6.39 9.26
N TYR A 116 15.93 -5.75 8.45
CA TYR A 116 15.83 -4.30 8.37
C TYR A 116 14.38 -3.87 8.49
N THR A 117 14.15 -2.66 8.95
CA THR A 117 12.80 -2.08 9.03
C THR A 117 12.72 -0.85 8.13
N GLU A 118 11.68 -0.77 7.31
CA GLU A 118 11.29 0.42 6.55
C GLU A 118 10.99 1.56 7.54
N GLU A 119 11.44 2.77 7.21
CA GLU A 119 11.09 3.94 7.99
C GLU A 119 9.59 4.22 7.80
N THR A 120 8.77 3.77 8.76
CA THR A 120 7.36 4.11 8.75
C THR A 120 7.23 5.61 9.01
N THR A 121 6.87 6.36 7.98
CA THR A 121 6.47 7.76 8.17
C THR A 121 5.27 7.74 9.10
N ASN A 122 5.43 8.30 10.29
CA ASN A 122 4.32 8.46 11.21
C ASN A 122 3.37 9.53 10.64
N TRP A 123 2.42 9.10 9.81
CA TRP A 123 1.36 9.91 9.22
C TRP A 123 0.31 10.35 10.24
N THR A 124 0.59 10.30 11.54
CA THR A 124 -0.17 11.08 12.53
C THR A 124 0.20 12.54 12.34
N GLY A 125 -0.31 13.14 11.26
CA GLY A 125 -0.29 14.57 11.08
C GLY A 125 -0.91 15.18 12.33
N GLY A 126 -0.16 16.03 13.02
CA GLY A 126 -0.69 16.80 14.14
C GLY A 126 -2.00 17.46 13.71
N LYS A 127 -2.95 17.58 14.65
CA LYS A 127 -4.22 18.28 14.41
C LYS A 127 -3.92 19.63 13.76
N ILE A 128 -4.48 19.90 12.58
CA ILE A 128 -4.27 21.17 11.87
C ILE A 128 -4.87 22.28 12.74
N GLU A 129 -4.02 23.12 13.34
CA GLU A 129 -4.44 24.20 14.26
C GLU A 129 -4.77 25.51 13.52
N THR A 130 -4.67 25.55 12.19
CA THR A 130 -4.93 26.75 11.40
C THR A 130 -6.40 27.17 11.51
N GLU A 131 -6.66 28.44 11.84
CA GLU A 131 -8.01 29.02 11.91
C GLU A 131 -8.83 28.84 10.61
N SER A 132 -8.16 28.84 9.46
CA SER A 132 -8.77 28.57 8.14
C SER A 132 -9.26 27.14 7.95
N ALA A 133 -8.80 26.19 8.77
CA ALA A 133 -9.22 24.79 8.74
C ALA A 133 -10.49 24.54 9.59
N LYS A 134 -11.01 25.56 10.27
CA LYS A 134 -12.31 25.45 10.95
C LYS A 134 -13.42 25.36 9.88
N PRO A 135 -14.36 24.40 10.01
CA PRO A 135 -15.57 24.44 9.19
C PRO A 135 -16.29 25.77 9.42
N PHE A 136 -16.86 26.34 8.36
CA PHE A 136 -17.58 27.64 8.37
C PHE A 136 -16.73 28.92 8.48
N SER A 137 -15.42 28.89 8.22
CA SER A 137 -14.55 30.08 8.25
C SER A 137 -14.73 31.08 7.10
N ALA A 138 -15.57 30.78 6.10
CA ALA A 138 -15.97 31.75 5.09
C ALA A 138 -17.16 32.59 5.60
N PRO A 139 -17.17 33.93 5.41
CA PRO A 139 -18.35 34.74 5.66
C PRO A 139 -19.53 34.17 4.86
N GLN A 140 -20.51 33.62 5.57
CA GLN A 140 -21.76 33.18 4.96
C GLN A 140 -22.56 34.42 4.59
N THR A 141 -22.35 34.98 3.40
CA THR A 141 -23.38 35.80 2.78
C THR A 141 -24.57 34.88 2.52
N LEU A 142 -25.62 34.98 3.32
CA LEU A 142 -26.90 34.34 3.00
C LEU A 142 -27.27 34.80 1.58
N PRO A 143 -27.47 33.87 0.62
CA PRO A 143 -28.15 34.23 -0.61
C PRO A 143 -29.54 34.69 -0.18
N GLU A 144 -29.86 35.97 -0.42
CA GLU A 144 -31.21 36.46 -0.27
C GLU A 144 -32.06 35.76 -1.35
N GLY A 145 -32.60 34.60 -0.97
CA GLY A 145 -33.27 33.72 -1.90
C GLY A 145 -34.44 34.45 -2.55
N PRO A 146 -34.64 34.32 -3.88
CA PRO A 146 -35.76 34.95 -4.55
C PRO A 146 -37.07 34.45 -3.92
N LYS A 147 -37.85 35.38 -3.35
CA LYS A 147 -39.18 35.09 -2.80
C LYS A 147 -40.00 34.33 -3.86
N PRO A 148 -40.42 33.08 -3.63
CA PRO A 148 -41.23 32.37 -4.61
C PRO A 148 -42.61 33.02 -4.67
N ARG A 149 -42.85 33.79 -5.74
CA ARG A 149 -44.14 34.42 -6.03
C ARG A 149 -45.12 33.29 -6.36
N ARG A 150 -46.04 32.97 -5.44
CA ARG A 150 -47.11 31.96 -5.60
C ARG A 150 -48.15 32.40 -6.65
N ILE A 151 -47.75 32.52 -7.91
CA ILE A 151 -48.67 32.78 -9.04
C ILE A 151 -49.12 31.46 -9.70
N GLY A 152 -48.35 30.38 -9.55
CA GLY A 152 -48.66 29.10 -10.21
C GLY A 152 -49.92 28.38 -9.70
N SER A 153 -50.36 28.62 -8.46
CA SER A 153 -51.50 27.90 -7.89
C SER A 153 -52.87 28.42 -8.34
N ALA A 154 -52.95 29.68 -8.76
CA ALA A 154 -54.21 30.27 -9.21
C ALA A 154 -54.61 29.79 -10.62
N VAL A 155 -53.63 29.63 -11.51
CA VAL A 155 -53.86 29.16 -12.88
C VAL A 155 -54.29 27.69 -12.89
N LEU A 156 -53.65 26.85 -12.07
CA LEU A 156 -54.00 25.42 -11.98
C LEU A 156 -55.43 25.22 -11.44
N ALA A 157 -55.82 25.97 -10.41
CA ALA A 157 -57.18 25.89 -9.86
C ALA A 157 -58.25 26.28 -10.90
N LEU A 158 -57.98 27.29 -11.73
CA LEU A 158 -58.91 27.71 -12.79
C LEU A 158 -59.07 26.62 -13.88
N VAL A 159 -57.97 25.96 -14.27
CA VAL A 159 -58.02 24.87 -15.26
C VAL A 159 -58.83 23.69 -14.73
N ILE A 160 -58.60 23.29 -13.47
CA ILE A 160 -59.36 22.20 -12.84
C ILE A 160 -60.84 22.55 -12.79
N LEU A 161 -61.20 23.78 -12.42
CA LEU A 161 -62.60 24.21 -12.36
C LEU A 161 -63.28 24.13 -13.75
N LEU A 162 -62.60 24.56 -14.81
CA LEU A 162 -63.12 24.48 -16.18
C LEU A 162 -63.31 23.04 -16.65
N VAL A 163 -62.36 22.15 -16.34
CA VAL A 163 -62.47 20.72 -16.69
C VAL A 163 -63.63 20.07 -15.94
N VAL A 164 -63.74 20.29 -14.63
CA VAL A 164 -64.82 19.71 -13.81
C VAL A 164 -66.18 20.26 -14.25
N GLY A 165 -66.30 21.57 -14.50
CA GLY A 165 -67.53 22.18 -15.00
C GLY A 165 -67.93 21.64 -16.38
N GLY A 166 -66.97 21.49 -17.30
CA GLY A 166 -67.22 20.92 -18.62
C GLY A 166 -67.66 19.46 -18.57
N VAL A 167 -67.03 18.64 -17.71
CA VAL A 167 -67.41 17.22 -17.53
C VAL A 167 -68.80 17.10 -16.92
N LEU A 168 -69.13 17.90 -15.90
CA LEU A 168 -70.47 17.90 -15.30
C LEU A 168 -71.55 18.32 -16.31
N TRP A 169 -71.26 19.27 -17.19
CA TRP A 169 -72.17 19.69 -18.26
C TRP A 169 -72.39 18.60 -19.32
N LEU A 170 -71.42 17.71 -19.53
CA LEU A 170 -71.52 16.59 -20.48
C LEU A 170 -72.29 15.38 -19.93
N ILE A 171 -72.43 15.28 -18.60
CA ILE A 171 -73.08 14.16 -17.90
C ILE A 171 -74.53 14.50 -17.48
N LEU A 172 -74.91 15.79 -17.43
CA LEU A 172 -76.24 16.26 -17.07
C LEU A 172 -77.14 16.49 -18.30
#